data_AF-A0A292IIA6-F1
#
_entry.id   AF-A0A292IIA6-F1
#
_cell.length_a   1.000
_cell.length_b   1.000
_cell.length_c   1.000
_cell.angle_alpha   90.00
_cell.angle_beta   90.00
_cell.angle_gamma   90.00
#
_symmetry.space_group_name_H-M   'P 1'
#
loop_
_entity.id
_entity.type
_entity.pdbx_description
1 polymer ?
#
loop_
_entity_poly.entity_id
_entity_poly.type
_entity_poly.pdbx_seq_one_letter_code
_entity_poly.pdbx_strand_id
1 'polypeptide(L)'
;MAKKDNDSKFQKLVLDQLKELAENVKKTNKKVDQLDQKIDNNKTELKKEIDNTKIELKKEIDKTNQKVDQLDKKIDNNKTELKKEIDNTKTELKKEIDKTNQKVDKLDKKIDNTKIELKKEIEKTNQKVNKVDQKIDDGNAAIHARIDSYHLFTDLPPPPPPMQKLYKLMKNIVVVHIDTSWNQHKLELLTKQIYQDFGHPKKKKVGYVQFRVDANIIEFVKKYLETIEFSKDYQYLIDQETDESKRI
;
A
#
# COMPACT_ATOMS: atom_id res chain seq x y z
N MET A 1 -128.76 -85.03 12.32
CA MET A 1 -127.40 -85.60 12.47
C MET A 1 -126.30 -84.72 11.87
N ALA A 2 -126.45 -84.14 10.67
CA ALA A 2 -125.38 -83.37 10.00
C ALA A 2 -124.83 -82.13 10.75
N LYS A 3 -125.66 -81.39 11.50
CA LYS A 3 -125.22 -80.17 12.22
C LYS A 3 -124.22 -80.46 13.36
N LYS A 4 -124.49 -81.53 14.12
CA LYS A 4 -123.64 -81.97 15.25
C LYS A 4 -122.27 -82.51 14.78
N ASP A 5 -122.22 -83.04 13.56
CA ASP A 5 -121.01 -83.59 12.95
C ASP A 5 -120.08 -82.48 12.40
N ASN A 6 -120.65 -81.39 11.89
CA ASN A 6 -119.90 -80.19 11.48
C ASN A 6 -119.32 -79.42 12.68
N ASP A 7 -120.08 -79.27 13.78
CA ASP A 7 -119.58 -78.62 15.00
C ASP A 7 -118.39 -79.37 15.60
N SER A 8 -118.42 -80.70 15.60
CA SER A 8 -117.32 -81.56 16.06
C SER A 8 -116.05 -81.41 15.20
N LYS A 9 -116.20 -81.35 13.87
CA LYS A 9 -115.08 -81.11 12.95
C LYS A 9 -114.46 -79.72 13.15
N PHE A 10 -115.28 -78.69 13.36
CA PHE A 10 -114.81 -77.34 13.64
C PHE A 10 -114.03 -77.27 14.98
N GLN A 11 -114.58 -77.85 16.05
CA GLN A 11 -113.89 -77.93 17.35
C GLN A 11 -112.55 -78.65 17.25
N LYS A 12 -112.47 -79.73 16.47
CA LYS A 12 -111.20 -80.45 16.24
C LYS A 12 -110.18 -79.59 15.51
N LEU A 13 -110.58 -78.88 14.45
CA LEU A 13 -109.71 -77.96 13.71
C LEU A 13 -109.16 -76.85 14.61
N VAL A 14 -110.03 -76.24 15.42
CA VAL A 14 -109.63 -75.20 16.40
C VAL A 14 -108.63 -75.77 17.41
N LEU A 15 -108.87 -76.98 17.93
CA LEU A 15 -107.97 -77.62 18.89
C LEU A 15 -106.58 -77.90 18.28
N ASP A 16 -106.52 -78.34 17.03
CA ASP A 16 -105.27 -78.62 16.34
C ASP A 16 -104.49 -77.33 16.04
N GLN A 17 -105.17 -76.24 15.64
CA GLN A 17 -104.54 -74.91 15.51
C GLN A 17 -104.03 -74.37 16.85
N LEU A 18 -104.78 -74.55 17.95
CA LEU A 18 -104.33 -74.15 19.28
C LEU A 18 -103.09 -74.92 19.74
N LYS A 19 -103.01 -76.22 19.43
CA LYS A 19 -101.81 -77.03 19.71
C LYS A 19 -100.61 -76.55 18.89
N GLU A 20 -100.81 -76.27 17.61
CA GLU A 20 -99.75 -75.75 16.74
C GLU A 20 -99.25 -74.39 17.24
N LEU A 21 -100.17 -73.49 17.60
CA LEU A 21 -99.84 -72.18 18.18
C LEU A 21 -99.05 -72.35 19.49
N ALA A 22 -99.47 -73.24 20.38
CA ALA A 22 -98.77 -73.50 21.63
C ALA A 22 -97.35 -74.03 21.41
N GLU A 23 -97.16 -74.93 20.44
CA GLU A 23 -95.82 -75.42 20.06
C GLU A 23 -94.95 -74.32 19.43
N ASN A 24 -95.53 -73.45 18.60
CA ASN A 24 -94.81 -72.30 18.04
C ASN A 24 -94.41 -71.30 19.12
N VAL A 25 -95.28 -70.99 20.10
CA VAL A 25 -94.96 -70.15 21.25
C VAL A 25 -93.81 -70.76 22.07
N LYS A 26 -93.84 -72.07 22.34
CA LYS A 26 -92.72 -72.75 23.03
C LYS A 26 -91.40 -72.63 22.26
N LYS A 27 -91.43 -72.82 20.93
CA LYS A 27 -90.23 -72.67 20.08
C LYS A 27 -89.71 -71.24 20.09
N THR A 28 -90.59 -70.25 20.03
CA THR A 28 -90.23 -68.83 20.10
C THR A 28 -89.61 -68.48 21.45
N ASN A 29 -90.23 -68.89 22.57
CA ASN A 29 -89.67 -68.65 23.90
C ASN A 29 -88.26 -69.26 24.04
N LYS A 30 -88.05 -70.50 23.57
CA LYS A 30 -86.71 -71.11 23.57
C LYS A 30 -85.69 -70.29 22.78
N LYS A 31 -86.09 -69.69 21.64
CA LYS A 31 -85.20 -68.80 20.87
C LYS A 31 -84.92 -67.49 21.60
N VAL A 32 -85.91 -66.93 22.29
CA VAL A 32 -85.74 -65.73 23.13
C VAL A 32 -84.75 -66.02 24.25
N ASP A 33 -84.92 -67.12 25.00
CA ASP A 33 -84.00 -67.52 26.07
C ASP A 33 -82.56 -67.70 25.54
N GLN A 34 -82.40 -68.29 24.36
CA GLN A 34 -81.09 -68.44 23.70
C GLN A 34 -80.48 -67.10 23.29
N LEU A 35 -81.29 -66.14 22.82
CA LEU A 35 -80.82 -64.80 22.48
C LEU A 35 -80.42 -64.02 23.72
N ASP A 36 -81.19 -64.10 24.80
CA ASP A 36 -80.87 -63.45 26.07
C ASP A 36 -79.55 -63.97 26.64
N GLN A 37 -79.35 -65.29 26.65
CA GLN A 37 -78.05 -65.88 27.02
C GLN A 37 -76.90 -65.39 26.14
N LYS A 38 -77.11 -65.27 24.83
CA LYS A 38 -76.09 -64.76 23.91
C LYS A 38 -75.77 -63.28 24.19
N ILE A 39 -76.77 -62.47 24.49
CA ILE A 39 -76.61 -61.06 24.85
C ILE A 39 -75.81 -60.93 26.14
N ASP A 40 -76.14 -61.71 27.18
CA ASP A 40 -75.43 -61.67 28.46
C ASP A 40 -73.97 -62.13 28.34
N ASN A 41 -73.72 -63.17 27.54
CA ASN A 41 -72.36 -63.62 27.23
C ASN A 41 -71.56 -62.54 26.51
N ASN A 42 -72.12 -61.95 25.44
CA ASN A 42 -71.46 -60.88 24.69
C ASN A 42 -71.18 -59.65 25.58
N LYS A 43 -72.12 -59.28 26.45
CA LYS A 43 -71.94 -58.17 27.39
C LYS A 43 -70.80 -58.43 28.36
N THR A 44 -70.67 -59.67 28.83
CA THR A 44 -69.59 -60.07 29.73
C THR A 44 -68.24 -60.09 29.03
N GLU A 45 -68.18 -60.57 27.79
CA GLU A 45 -66.97 -60.59 26.97
C GLU A 45 -66.49 -59.18 26.64
N LEU A 46 -67.37 -58.32 26.13
CA LEU A 46 -67.05 -56.91 25.85
C LEU A 46 -66.57 -56.17 27.09
N LYS A 47 -67.18 -56.42 28.26
CA LYS A 47 -66.72 -55.82 29.52
C LYS A 47 -65.29 -56.23 29.85
N LYS A 48 -64.95 -57.51 29.68
CA LYS A 48 -63.57 -58.01 29.90
C LYS A 48 -62.59 -57.39 28.91
N GLU A 49 -62.95 -57.28 27.63
CA GLU A 49 -62.10 -56.64 26.62
C GLU A 49 -61.84 -55.16 26.93
N ILE A 50 -62.87 -54.43 27.34
CA ILE A 50 -62.75 -53.03 27.77
C ILE A 50 -61.83 -52.90 28.98
N ASP A 51 -62.02 -53.76 30.01
CA ASP A 51 -61.19 -53.73 31.22
C ASP A 51 -59.72 -54.07 30.89
N ASN A 52 -59.47 -55.06 30.03
CA ASN A 52 -58.13 -55.42 29.57
C ASN A 52 -57.47 -54.26 28.80
N THR A 53 -58.19 -53.67 27.84
CA THR A 53 -57.70 -52.52 27.06
C THR A 53 -57.35 -51.34 27.97
N LYS A 54 -58.18 -51.08 28.99
CA LYS A 54 -57.92 -50.02 29.98
C LYS A 54 -56.65 -50.28 30.78
N ILE A 55 -56.39 -51.53 31.16
CA ILE A 55 -55.17 -51.92 31.88
C ILE A 55 -53.94 -51.75 30.98
N GLU A 56 -54.00 -52.15 29.72
CA GLU A 56 -52.90 -52.00 28.76
C GLU A 56 -52.58 -50.53 28.49
N LEU A 57 -53.61 -49.71 28.22
CA LEU A 57 -53.44 -48.27 28.02
C LEU A 57 -52.82 -47.60 29.25
N LYS A 58 -53.24 -47.98 30.46
CA LYS A 58 -52.65 -47.45 31.70
C LYS A 58 -51.16 -47.80 31.79
N LYS A 59 -50.78 -49.04 31.47
CA LYS A 59 -49.36 -49.46 31.46
C LYS A 59 -48.53 -48.68 30.43
N GLU A 60 -49.07 -48.44 29.24
CA GLU A 60 -48.36 -47.66 28.20
C GLU A 60 -48.22 -46.18 28.57
N ILE A 61 -49.24 -45.60 29.21
CA ILE A 61 -49.17 -44.25 29.79
C ILE A 61 -48.08 -44.19 30.86
N ASP A 62 -48.05 -45.15 31.80
CA ASP A 62 -47.06 -45.20 32.87
C ASP A 62 -45.63 -45.32 32.31
N LYS A 63 -45.41 -46.19 31.31
CA LYS A 63 -44.11 -46.30 30.60
C LYS A 63 -43.73 -45.00 29.91
N THR A 64 -44.68 -44.31 29.28
CA THR A 64 -44.44 -43.04 28.60
C THR A 64 -44.04 -41.95 29.60
N ASN A 65 -44.74 -41.85 30.73
CA ASN A 65 -44.40 -40.91 31.80
C ASN A 65 -42.99 -41.19 32.35
N GLN A 66 -42.62 -42.45 32.58
CA GLN A 66 -41.27 -42.80 33.00
C GLN A 66 -40.19 -42.37 31.98
N LYS A 67 -40.47 -42.49 30.67
CA LYS A 67 -39.54 -42.01 29.63
C LYS A 67 -39.43 -40.49 29.63
N VAL A 68 -40.53 -39.77 29.85
CA VAL A 68 -40.52 -38.31 29.98
C VAL A 68 -39.66 -37.89 31.19
N ASP A 69 -39.88 -38.49 32.35
CA ASP A 69 -39.08 -38.19 33.56
C ASP A 69 -37.57 -38.44 33.36
N GLN A 70 -37.21 -39.49 32.61
CA GLN A 70 -35.82 -39.79 32.27
C GLN A 70 -35.23 -38.75 31.31
N LEU A 71 -36.00 -38.29 30.33
CA LEU A 71 -35.57 -37.26 29.39
C LEU A 71 -35.40 -35.91 30.10
N ASP A 72 -36.32 -35.53 31.00
CA ASP A 72 -36.23 -34.30 31.77
C ASP A 72 -34.96 -34.28 32.63
N LYS A 73 -34.66 -35.37 33.34
CA LYS A 73 -33.40 -35.51 34.09
C LYS A 73 -32.17 -35.39 33.20
N LYS A 74 -32.21 -35.97 32.00
CA LYS A 74 -31.10 -35.88 31.04
C LYS A 74 -30.91 -34.44 30.55
N ILE A 75 -32.01 -33.72 30.29
CA ILE A 75 -31.98 -32.31 29.89
C ILE A 75 -31.38 -31.45 31.00
N ASP A 76 -31.79 -31.65 32.26
CA ASP A 76 -31.27 -30.88 33.40
C ASP A 76 -29.78 -31.15 33.65
N ASN A 77 -29.35 -32.41 33.52
CA ASN A 77 -27.94 -32.78 33.63
C ASN A 77 -27.11 -32.12 32.52
N ASN A 78 -27.55 -32.22 31.26
CA ASN A 78 -26.87 -31.60 30.12
C ASN A 78 -26.78 -30.07 30.30
N LYS A 79 -27.86 -29.42 30.76
CA LYS A 79 -27.87 -27.98 31.03
C LYS A 79 -26.85 -27.59 32.09
N THR A 80 -26.72 -28.41 33.14
CA THR A 80 -25.74 -28.18 34.22
C THR A 80 -24.30 -28.37 33.72
N GLU A 81 -24.05 -29.40 32.92
CA GLU A 81 -22.74 -29.69 32.33
C GLU A 81 -22.30 -28.57 31.38
N LEU A 82 -23.17 -28.17 30.45
CA LEU A 82 -22.90 -27.06 29.52
C LEU A 82 -22.63 -25.75 30.25
N LYS A 83 -23.35 -25.46 31.34
CA LYS A 83 -23.11 -24.27 32.15
C LYS A 83 -21.70 -24.29 32.77
N LYS A 84 -21.27 -25.44 33.30
CA LYS A 84 -19.91 -25.60 33.85
C LYS A 84 -18.85 -25.43 32.77
N GLU A 85 -19.05 -26.01 31.59
CA GLU A 85 -18.13 -25.88 30.46
C GLU A 85 -17.98 -24.41 30.04
N ILE A 86 -19.10 -23.69 29.89
CA ILE A 86 -19.10 -22.25 29.59
C ILE A 86 -18.34 -21.44 30.66
N ASP A 87 -18.60 -21.70 31.94
CA ASP A 87 -17.93 -21.00 33.05
C ASP A 87 -16.41 -21.28 33.08
N ASN A 88 -16.01 -22.51 32.78
CA ASN A 88 -14.61 -22.90 32.66
C ASN A 88 -13.92 -22.20 31.49
N THR A 89 -14.50 -22.26 30.28
CA THR A 89 -13.97 -21.57 29.09
C THR A 89 -13.85 -20.06 29.33
N LYS A 90 -14.86 -19.44 29.94
CA LYS A 90 -14.82 -18.01 30.30
C LYS A 90 -13.65 -17.70 31.24
N THR A 91 -13.40 -18.56 32.21
CA THR A 91 -12.30 -18.41 33.18
C THR A 91 -10.94 -18.57 32.50
N GLU A 92 -10.79 -19.53 31.61
CA GLU A 92 -9.56 -19.75 30.83
C GLU A 92 -9.26 -18.56 29.92
N LEU A 93 -10.25 -18.11 29.14
CA LEU A 93 -10.10 -16.93 28.29
C LEU A 93 -9.71 -15.68 29.08
N LYS A 94 -10.31 -15.47 30.26
CA LYS A 94 -9.92 -14.34 31.13
C LYS A 94 -8.44 -14.42 31.54
N LYS A 95 -7.96 -15.61 31.92
CA LYS A 95 -6.54 -15.82 32.27
C LYS A 95 -5.61 -15.58 31.08
N GLU A 96 -6.01 -15.96 29.87
CA GLU A 96 -5.22 -15.71 28.66
C GLU A 96 -5.15 -14.22 28.30
N ILE A 97 -6.28 -13.51 28.42
CA ILE A 97 -6.34 -12.05 28.26
C ILE A 97 -5.42 -11.37 29.27
N ASP A 98 -5.50 -11.74 30.55
CA ASP A 98 -4.66 -11.15 31.61
C ASP A 98 -3.16 -11.40 31.33
N LYS A 99 -2.78 -12.61 30.91
CA LYS A 99 -1.40 -12.93 30.51
C LYS A 99 -0.94 -12.10 29.30
N THR A 100 -1.83 -11.86 28.34
CA THR A 100 -1.53 -11.07 27.14
C THR A 100 -1.33 -9.61 27.51
N ASN A 101 -2.21 -9.04 28.34
CA ASN A 101 -2.08 -7.67 28.84
C ASN A 101 -0.75 -7.47 29.60
N GLN A 102 -0.36 -8.42 30.46
CA GLN A 102 0.94 -8.37 31.13
C GLN A 102 2.14 -8.41 30.17
N LYS A 103 2.02 -9.12 29.04
CA LYS A 103 3.07 -9.11 27.99
C LYS A 103 3.12 -7.75 27.29
N VAL A 104 1.97 -7.16 26.98
CA VAL A 104 1.86 -5.81 26.39
C VAL A 104 2.51 -4.78 27.32
N ASP A 105 2.14 -4.76 28.60
CA ASP A 105 2.72 -3.84 29.60
C ASP A 105 4.25 -3.94 29.69
N LYS A 106 4.78 -5.16 29.57
CA LYS A 106 6.24 -5.41 29.56
C LYS A 106 6.89 -4.88 28.29
N LEU A 107 6.24 -5.04 27.14
CA LEU A 107 6.73 -4.52 25.87
C LEU A 107 6.71 -2.99 25.86
N ASP A 108 5.65 -2.36 26.35
CA ASP A 108 5.54 -0.90 26.44
C ASP A 108 6.66 -0.32 27.30
N LYS A 109 6.92 -0.90 28.48
CA LYS A 109 8.07 -0.50 29.32
C LYS A 109 9.41 -0.66 28.61
N LYS A 110 9.58 -1.74 27.83
CA LYS A 110 10.82 -1.96 27.06
C LYS A 110 10.98 -0.92 25.94
N ILE A 111 9.90 -0.56 25.26
CA ILE A 111 9.87 0.49 24.24
C ILE A 111 10.24 1.84 24.86
N ASP A 112 9.63 2.21 25.99
CA ASP A 112 9.95 3.45 26.70
C ASP A 112 11.41 3.52 27.13
N ASN A 113 11.94 2.44 27.70
CA ASN A 113 13.36 2.36 28.08
C ASN A 113 14.28 2.53 26.86
N THR A 114 13.98 1.81 25.77
CA THR A 114 14.75 1.91 24.51
C THR A 114 14.71 3.32 23.96
N LYS A 115 13.56 3.99 23.99
CA LYS A 115 13.39 5.38 23.56
C LYS A 115 14.24 6.33 24.39
N ILE A 116 14.29 6.15 25.71
CA ILE A 116 15.13 6.94 26.61
C ILE A 116 16.62 6.73 26.30
N GLU A 117 17.05 5.48 26.11
CA GLU A 117 18.44 5.13 25.78
C GLU A 117 18.86 5.74 24.44
N LEU A 118 18.03 5.59 23.40
CA LEU A 118 18.30 6.19 22.08
C LEU A 118 18.38 7.72 22.17
N LYS A 119 17.50 8.37 22.93
CA LYS A 119 17.56 9.82 23.14
C LYS A 119 18.88 10.24 23.80
N LYS A 120 19.37 9.47 24.78
CA LYS A 120 20.67 9.73 25.42
C LYS A 120 21.85 9.55 24.45
N GLU A 121 21.83 8.52 23.61
CA GLU A 121 22.90 8.29 22.62
C GLU A 121 22.90 9.34 21.51
N ILE A 122 21.73 9.79 21.06
CA ILE A 122 21.60 10.93 20.13
C ILE A 122 22.19 12.20 20.76
N GLU A 123 21.85 12.50 22.02
CA GLU A 123 22.37 13.68 22.72
C GLU A 123 23.91 13.64 22.84
N LYS A 124 24.49 12.50 23.22
CA LYS A 124 25.95 12.32 23.24
C LYS A 124 26.58 12.52 21.87
N THR A 125 25.93 12.05 20.81
CA THR A 125 26.41 12.19 19.44
C THR A 125 26.37 13.65 19.00
N ASN A 126 25.27 14.37 19.25
CA ASN A 126 25.16 15.80 18.99
C ASN A 126 26.23 16.61 19.72
N GLN A 127 26.53 16.28 20.98
CA GLN A 127 27.62 16.93 21.72
C GLN A 127 29.00 16.70 21.08
N LYS A 128 29.25 15.51 20.51
CA LYS A 128 30.49 15.24 19.77
C LYS A 128 30.53 16.02 18.46
N VAL A 129 29.42 16.09 17.73
CA VAL A 129 29.30 16.87 16.48
C VAL A 129 29.59 18.35 16.77
N ASN A 130 28.93 18.95 17.77
CA ASN A 130 29.18 20.35 18.15
C ASN A 130 30.66 20.63 18.49
N LYS A 131 31.34 19.67 19.14
CA LYS A 131 32.79 19.80 19.44
C LYS A 131 33.66 19.73 18.19
N VAL A 132 33.25 18.97 17.17
CA VAL A 132 33.95 18.90 15.88
C VAL A 132 33.70 20.18 15.09
N ASP A 133 32.46 20.65 15.04
CA ASP A 133 32.10 21.92 14.38
C ASP A 133 32.91 23.09 14.96
N GLN A 134 33.01 23.19 16.30
CA GLN A 134 33.85 24.21 16.94
C GLN A 134 35.33 24.11 16.52
N LYS A 135 35.90 22.89 16.45
CA LYS A 135 37.29 22.70 16.02
C LYS A 135 37.49 23.08 14.55
N ILE A 136 36.49 22.85 13.71
CA ILE A 136 36.51 23.27 12.29
C ILE A 136 36.48 24.79 12.21
N ASP A 137 35.60 25.45 12.97
CA ASP A 137 35.50 26.91 13.01
C ASP A 137 36.80 27.55 13.51
N ASP A 138 37.37 27.04 14.61
CA ASP A 138 38.65 27.49 15.16
C ASP A 138 39.79 27.29 14.13
N GLY A 139 39.80 26.15 13.44
CA GLY A 139 40.78 25.84 12.40
C GLY A 139 40.67 26.76 11.18
N ASN A 140 39.44 27.03 10.73
CA ASN A 140 39.17 27.96 9.64
C ASN A 140 39.61 29.38 10.01
N ALA A 141 39.29 29.84 11.22
CA ALA A 141 39.72 31.15 11.71
C ALA A 141 41.26 31.27 11.75
N ALA A 142 41.96 30.23 12.22
CA ALA A 142 43.42 30.19 12.22
C ALA A 142 44.04 30.21 10.81
N ILE A 143 43.44 29.47 9.85
CA ILE A 143 43.86 29.49 8.45
C ILE A 143 43.65 30.87 7.83
N HIS A 144 42.48 31.49 8.04
CA HIS A 144 42.20 32.84 7.56
C HIS A 144 43.22 33.85 8.10
N ALA A 145 43.48 33.86 9.41
CA ALA A 145 44.48 34.73 10.02
C ALA A 145 45.89 34.51 9.42
N ARG A 146 46.26 33.26 9.12
CA ARG A 146 47.53 32.93 8.46
C ARG A 146 47.57 33.43 7.01
N ILE A 147 46.49 33.27 6.25
CA ILE A 147 46.37 33.82 4.88
C ILE A 147 46.54 35.35 4.93
N ASP A 148 45.84 36.03 5.83
CA ASP A 148 45.90 37.49 5.98
C ASP A 148 47.32 37.97 6.32
N SER A 149 48.06 37.22 7.15
CA SER A 149 49.46 37.54 7.46
C SER A 149 50.40 37.49 6.24
N TYR A 150 50.10 36.65 5.23
CA TYR A 150 50.86 36.61 3.97
C TYR A 150 50.49 37.76 3.02
N HIS A 151 49.43 38.52 3.33
CA HIS A 151 49.05 39.73 2.61
C HIS A 151 49.62 41.02 3.22
N LEU A 152 50.46 40.94 4.26
CA LEU A 152 51.29 42.06 4.68
C LEU A 152 52.40 42.26 3.62
N PHE A 153 52.32 43.39 2.90
CA PHE A 153 53.16 43.80 1.76
C PHE A 153 52.75 43.29 0.38
N THR A 154 51.78 43.99 -0.21
CA THR A 154 51.98 44.47 -1.58
C THR A 154 51.60 45.94 -1.65
N ASP A 155 52.60 46.83 -1.50
CA ASP A 155 52.62 48.06 -2.29
C ASP A 155 52.76 47.61 -3.76
N LEU A 156 51.68 47.09 -4.33
CA LEU A 156 51.60 46.83 -5.76
C LEU A 156 51.57 48.21 -6.42
N PRO A 157 52.57 48.56 -7.25
CA PRO A 157 52.49 49.77 -8.04
C PRO A 157 51.20 49.75 -8.86
N PRO A 158 50.60 50.92 -9.16
CA PRO A 158 49.38 50.98 -9.94
C PRO A 158 49.53 50.14 -11.21
N PRO A 159 48.50 49.38 -11.62
CA PRO A 159 48.59 48.50 -12.78
C PRO A 159 49.14 49.28 -13.98
N PRO A 160 50.11 48.71 -14.73
CA PRO A 160 50.69 49.41 -15.87
C PRO A 160 49.58 49.87 -16.83
N PRO A 161 49.69 51.08 -17.41
CA PRO A 161 48.67 51.60 -18.29
C PRO A 161 48.38 50.60 -19.41
N PRO A 162 47.11 50.47 -19.85
CA PRO A 162 46.75 49.53 -20.90
C PRO A 162 47.64 49.76 -22.12
N MET A 163 48.38 48.72 -22.55
CA MET A 163 49.25 48.79 -23.73
C MET A 163 48.44 49.30 -24.94
N GLN A 164 48.83 50.44 -25.49
CA GLN A 164 48.20 51.01 -26.67
C GLN A 164 48.34 50.01 -27.82
N LYS A 165 47.22 49.61 -28.43
CA LYS A 165 47.26 48.69 -29.58
C LYS A 165 47.83 49.41 -30.80
N LEU A 166 48.86 48.81 -31.41
CA LEU A 166 49.49 49.29 -32.64
C LEU A 166 48.69 48.92 -33.90
N TYR A 167 47.53 48.29 -33.75
CA TYR A 167 46.65 47.86 -34.82
C TYR A 167 45.18 48.10 -34.45
N LYS A 168 44.30 48.15 -35.45
CA LYS A 168 42.84 48.15 -35.30
C LYS A 168 42.27 46.82 -35.78
N LEU A 169 41.53 46.13 -34.93
CA LEU A 169 40.80 44.92 -35.32
C LEU A 169 39.44 45.31 -35.90
N MET A 170 39.26 45.11 -37.21
CA MET A 170 37.98 45.30 -37.90
C MET A 170 37.44 43.94 -38.32
N LYS A 171 36.41 43.45 -37.60
CA LYS A 171 35.87 42.08 -37.76
C LYS A 171 36.98 41.03 -37.53
N ASN A 172 37.44 40.38 -38.60
CA ASN A 172 38.51 39.38 -38.61
C ASN A 172 39.79 39.89 -39.31
N ILE A 173 39.88 41.18 -39.61
CA ILE A 173 41.02 41.79 -40.29
C ILE A 173 41.77 42.66 -39.28
N VAL A 174 43.08 42.43 -39.17
CA VAL A 174 43.98 43.29 -38.39
C VAL A 174 44.51 44.36 -39.33
N VAL A 175 44.08 45.61 -39.15
CA VAL A 175 44.52 46.74 -39.97
C VAL A 175 45.61 47.49 -39.22
N VAL A 176 46.75 47.69 -39.88
CA VAL A 176 47.92 48.40 -39.36
C VAL A 176 48.22 49.54 -40.30
N HIS A 177 48.31 50.75 -39.76
CA HIS A 177 48.73 51.96 -40.49
C HIS A 177 50.19 52.25 -40.14
N ILE A 178 51.05 52.22 -41.14
CA ILE A 178 52.50 52.38 -41.00
C ILE A 178 52.92 53.60 -41.80
N ASP A 179 53.19 54.68 -41.06
CA ASP A 179 53.73 55.94 -41.58
C ASP A 179 55.26 55.96 -41.52
N THR A 180 55.88 56.98 -42.14
CA THR A 180 57.35 57.12 -42.25
C THR A 180 58.09 57.22 -40.92
N SER A 181 57.41 57.39 -39.77
CA SER A 181 58.04 57.39 -38.44
C SER A 181 58.36 55.99 -37.91
N TRP A 182 57.86 54.94 -38.57
CA TRP A 182 58.04 53.57 -38.10
C TRP A 182 59.44 53.04 -38.40
N ASN A 183 60.11 52.57 -37.36
CA ASN A 183 61.39 51.90 -37.45
C ASN A 183 61.23 50.39 -37.19
N GLN A 184 62.32 49.63 -37.36
CA GLN A 184 62.31 48.18 -37.17
C GLN A 184 61.83 47.78 -35.76
N HIS A 185 62.22 48.51 -34.72
CA HIS A 185 61.80 48.23 -33.34
C HIS A 185 60.28 48.34 -33.16
N LYS A 186 59.64 49.35 -33.77
CA LYS A 186 58.19 49.51 -33.72
C LYS A 186 57.45 48.40 -34.48
N LEU A 187 58.01 47.93 -35.60
CA LEU A 187 57.50 46.75 -36.31
C LEU A 187 57.65 45.46 -35.49
N GLU A 188 58.75 45.30 -34.74
CA GLU A 188 58.94 44.17 -33.83
C GLU A 188 57.94 44.18 -32.67
N LEU A 189 57.66 45.35 -32.09
CA LEU A 189 56.64 45.51 -31.06
C LEU A 189 55.25 45.17 -31.58
N LEU A 190 54.89 45.67 -32.76
CA LEU A 190 53.62 45.34 -33.43
C LEU A 190 53.50 43.82 -33.63
N THR A 191 54.54 43.20 -34.18
CA THR A 191 54.56 41.77 -34.50
C THR A 191 54.37 40.95 -33.22
N LYS A 192 55.11 41.26 -32.15
CA LYS A 192 54.94 40.63 -30.83
C LYS A 192 53.50 40.78 -30.31
N GLN A 193 52.91 41.96 -30.46
CA GLN A 193 51.53 42.22 -30.04
C GLN A 193 50.52 41.37 -30.82
N ILE A 194 50.70 41.22 -32.13
CA ILE A 194 49.86 40.36 -32.98
C ILE A 194 49.95 38.90 -32.54
N TYR A 195 51.17 38.36 -32.35
CA TYR A 195 51.34 36.97 -31.90
C TYR A 195 50.79 36.73 -30.48
N GLN A 196 50.92 37.68 -29.56
CA GLN A 196 50.34 37.55 -28.21
C GLN A 196 48.81 37.56 -28.23
N ASP A 197 48.21 38.42 -29.06
CA ASP A 197 46.76 38.58 -29.10
C ASP A 197 46.07 37.47 -29.91
N PHE A 198 46.71 37.00 -30.99
CA PHE A 198 46.12 36.08 -31.97
C PHE A 198 46.86 34.75 -32.15
N GLY A 199 48.03 34.54 -31.53
CA GLY A 199 48.80 33.29 -31.64
C GLY A 199 48.23 32.11 -30.85
N HIS A 200 47.21 32.34 -30.02
CA HIS A 200 46.54 31.25 -29.31
C HIS A 200 45.48 30.56 -30.20
N PRO A 201 45.52 29.21 -30.36
CA PRO A 201 44.62 28.46 -31.24
C PRO A 201 43.11 28.63 -30.95
N LYS A 202 42.77 29.13 -29.76
CA LYS A 202 41.40 29.28 -29.25
C LYS A 202 40.87 30.71 -29.30
N LYS A 203 41.65 31.70 -29.79
CA LYS A 203 41.21 33.09 -29.96
C LYS A 203 40.97 33.36 -31.45
N LYS A 204 39.89 34.10 -31.74
CA LYS A 204 39.34 34.49 -33.07
C LYS A 204 40.33 34.36 -34.24
N LYS A 205 39.99 33.51 -35.24
CA LYS A 205 40.77 33.40 -36.49
C LYS A 205 40.88 34.76 -37.17
N VAL A 206 42.08 35.32 -37.21
CA VAL A 206 42.41 36.45 -38.08
C VAL A 206 42.36 35.93 -39.52
N GLY A 207 41.57 36.57 -40.38
CA GLY A 207 41.48 36.22 -41.80
C GLY A 207 42.75 36.61 -42.54
N TYR A 208 43.15 37.88 -42.41
CA TYR A 208 44.44 38.38 -42.89
C TYR A 208 44.83 39.68 -42.15
N VAL A 209 46.11 40.05 -42.24
CA VAL A 209 46.66 41.31 -41.72
C VAL A 209 46.84 42.29 -42.88
N GLN A 210 46.20 43.45 -42.81
CA GLN A 210 46.31 44.51 -43.80
C GLN A 210 47.29 45.57 -43.30
N PHE A 211 48.45 45.67 -43.94
CA PHE A 211 49.42 46.74 -43.71
C PHE A 211 49.17 47.85 -44.73
N ARG A 212 48.65 48.99 -44.26
CA ARG A 212 48.58 50.22 -45.04
C ARG A 212 49.85 51.00 -44.77
N VAL A 213 50.69 51.12 -45.78
CA VAL A 213 52.06 51.60 -45.61
C VAL A 213 52.28 52.82 -46.48
N ASP A 214 52.90 53.85 -45.92
CA ASP A 214 53.36 55.00 -46.67
C ASP A 214 54.34 54.57 -47.78
N ALA A 215 54.18 55.13 -48.98
CA ALA A 215 54.95 54.77 -50.16
C ALA A 215 56.48 54.86 -49.95
N ASN A 216 56.95 55.75 -49.08
CA ASN A 216 58.39 55.96 -48.83
C ASN A 216 59.05 54.81 -48.05
N ILE A 217 58.27 54.03 -47.29
CA ILE A 217 58.78 52.95 -46.43
C ILE A 217 58.20 51.58 -46.77
N ILE A 218 57.42 51.48 -47.85
CA ILE A 218 56.78 50.23 -48.27
C ILE A 218 57.79 49.09 -48.52
N GLU A 219 58.92 49.41 -49.16
CA GLU A 219 59.97 48.43 -49.43
C GLU A 219 60.69 47.99 -48.15
N PHE A 220 60.86 48.92 -47.20
CA PHE A 220 61.41 48.63 -45.87
C PHE A 220 60.50 47.68 -45.09
N VAL A 221 59.19 47.94 -45.04
CA VAL A 221 58.21 47.07 -44.36
C VAL A 221 58.11 45.72 -45.04
N LYS A 222 58.09 45.68 -46.37
CA LYS A 222 58.06 44.43 -47.14
C LYS A 222 59.27 43.55 -46.82
N LYS A 223 60.48 44.13 -46.84
CA LYS A 223 61.71 43.43 -46.49
C LYS A 223 61.72 42.93 -45.04
N TYR A 224 61.19 43.72 -44.11
CA TYR A 224 61.04 43.29 -42.72
C TYR A 224 60.12 42.06 -42.59
N LEU A 225 58.92 42.10 -43.18
CA LEU A 225 57.95 41.01 -43.12
C LEU A 225 58.45 39.72 -43.78
N GLU A 226 59.22 39.85 -44.87
CA GLU A 226 59.92 38.72 -45.50
C GLU A 226 61.01 38.15 -44.59
N THR A 227 61.80 39.01 -43.92
CA THR A 227 62.90 38.60 -43.03
C THR A 227 62.40 37.80 -41.82
N ILE A 228 61.25 38.17 -41.26
CA ILE A 228 60.63 37.44 -40.15
C ILE A 228 59.73 36.27 -40.60
N GLU A 229 59.67 36.00 -41.91
CA GLU A 229 58.83 34.96 -42.52
C GLU A 229 57.34 35.05 -42.12
N PHE A 230 56.81 36.28 -41.98
CA PHE A 230 55.47 36.53 -41.43
C PHE A 230 54.34 35.77 -42.15
N SER A 231 54.52 35.48 -43.45
CA SER A 231 53.58 34.70 -44.26
C SER A 231 53.40 33.25 -43.82
N LYS A 232 54.29 32.69 -43.00
CA LYS A 232 54.14 31.32 -42.46
C LYS A 232 52.97 31.23 -41.48
N ASP A 233 52.75 32.29 -40.71
CA ASP A 233 51.75 32.29 -39.63
C ASP A 233 50.49 33.09 -39.98
N TYR A 234 50.63 34.15 -40.79
CA TYR A 234 49.52 35.03 -41.15
C TYR A 234 49.51 35.34 -42.64
N GLN A 235 48.34 35.20 -43.27
CA GLN A 235 48.09 35.81 -44.57
C GLN A 235 48.11 37.33 -44.40
N TYR A 236 48.82 38.06 -45.27
CA TYR A 236 48.88 39.52 -45.20
C TYR A 236 48.81 40.17 -46.58
N LEU A 237 48.38 41.44 -46.57
CA LEU A 237 48.33 42.32 -47.74
C LEU A 237 49.05 43.62 -47.37
N ILE A 238 49.87 44.12 -48.28
CA ILE A 238 50.49 45.46 -48.16
C ILE A 238 49.84 46.35 -49.21
N ASP A 239 49.09 47.34 -48.75
CA ASP A 239 48.52 48.38 -49.60
C ASP A 239 49.28 49.68 -49.38
N GLN A 240 49.47 50.45 -50.46
CA GLN A 240 49.94 51.83 -50.31
C GLN A 240 48.83 52.64 -49.64
N GLU A 241 49.17 53.38 -48.59
CA GLU A 241 48.26 54.34 -48.00
C GLU A 241 48.09 55.50 -48.98
N THR A 242 47.13 55.37 -49.91
CA THR A 242 46.66 56.49 -50.71
C THR A 242 45.92 57.42 -49.78
N ASP A 243 46.57 58.53 -49.46
CA ASP A 243 46.01 59.68 -48.78
C ASP A 243 44.60 59.99 -49.34
N GLU A 244 43.54 59.59 -48.61
CA GLU A 244 42.17 59.98 -48.94
C GLU A 244 42.00 61.51 -48.88
N SER A 245 43.01 62.25 -48.40
CA SER A 245 43.13 63.71 -48.45
C SER A 245 43.67 64.26 -49.79
N LYS A 246 44.09 63.41 -50.74
CA LYS A 246 44.55 63.80 -52.09
C LYS A 246 43.68 63.27 -53.22
N ARG A 247 42.41 62.99 -52.92
CA ARG A 247 41.32 63.21 -53.88
C ARG A 247 40.71 64.59 -53.65
N ILE A 248 41.51 65.64 -53.86
CA ILE A 248 41.43 66.62 -54.96
C ILE A 248 42.89 67.05 -55.24
#